data_AF-A0A7K0EIR2-F1
#
_entry.id   AF-A0A7K0EIR2-F1
#
_cell.length_a   1.000
_cell.length_b   1.000
_cell.length_c   1.000
_cell.angle_alpha   90.00
_cell.angle_beta   90.00
_cell.angle_gamma   90.00
#
_symmetry.space_group_name_H-M   'P 1'
#
loop_
_entity.id
_entity.type
_entity.pdbx_description
1 polymer ?
#
loop_
_entity_poly.entity_id
_entity_poly.type
_entity_poly.pdbx_seq_one_letter_code
_entity_poly.pdbx_strand_id
1 'polypeptide(L)'
;MYKFSLKIDDPVGTLSEENGISIYRLSQLLRNLNAALRLQRDSNCTLSAIQGNCYQVDVSTSNRVHHDEFIELMGRAEKREKVPAYQKKLLNNLLFYVRKGYFIEAYDTDNDRVAVVTKDRKPVRGNYYITDSVTGEITRIGNRQFNYPSSIVISQHEEEIPFTVPISDQQDQELRDYYKNGTLQFEVRFKIDKYTKKRIPIELVAFKVKSSKTLLELVNDFNAKHPDLFTKNDPLDLLLKSRQQNDLYG
;
A
#
# COMPACT_ATOMS: atom_id res chain seq x y z
N MET A 1 -11.68 -28.79 -18.95
CA MET A 1 -10.70 -28.12 -19.83
C MET A 1 -10.91 -26.64 -19.66
N TYR A 2 -9.88 -25.89 -19.29
CA TYR A 2 -10.01 -24.46 -19.02
C TYR A 2 -9.83 -23.69 -20.32
N LYS A 3 -10.57 -22.59 -20.46
CA LYS A 3 -10.46 -21.67 -21.59
C LYS A 3 -10.29 -20.27 -21.08
N PHE A 4 -9.60 -19.46 -21.86
CA PHE A 4 -9.57 -18.02 -21.64
C PHE A 4 -9.38 -17.32 -22.96
N SER A 5 -9.93 -16.12 -23.07
CA SER A 5 -9.94 -15.37 -24.32
C SER A 5 -9.49 -13.94 -24.10
N LEU A 6 -8.86 -13.38 -25.12
CA LEU A 6 -8.48 -11.98 -25.17
C LEU A 6 -9.04 -11.38 -26.46
N LYS A 7 -9.93 -10.40 -26.31
CA LYS A 7 -10.56 -9.65 -27.39
C LYS A 7 -10.01 -8.24 -27.41
N ILE A 8 -9.64 -7.76 -28.58
CA ILE A 8 -9.26 -6.36 -28.82
C ILE A 8 -10.36 -5.72 -29.67
N ASP A 9 -10.81 -4.55 -29.27
CA ASP A 9 -11.90 -3.87 -29.95
C ASP A 9 -11.72 -2.35 -29.84
N ASP A 10 -12.54 -1.59 -30.55
CA ASP A 10 -12.58 -0.14 -30.45
C ASP A 10 -14.00 0.36 -30.10
N PRO A 11 -14.13 1.54 -29.46
CA PRO A 11 -15.43 2.04 -29.01
C PRO A 11 -16.45 2.30 -30.12
N VAL A 12 -16.00 2.39 -31.38
CA VAL A 12 -16.81 2.76 -32.55
C VAL A 12 -17.06 1.58 -33.50
N GLY A 13 -16.54 0.39 -33.18
CA GLY A 13 -16.67 -0.83 -33.99
C GLY A 13 -16.00 -0.75 -35.36
N THR A 14 -14.87 -0.04 -35.50
CA THR A 14 -14.21 0.19 -36.79
C THR A 14 -13.33 -0.97 -37.27
N LEU A 15 -13.01 -1.91 -36.37
CA LEU A 15 -12.19 -3.07 -36.68
C LEU A 15 -12.90 -4.04 -37.64
N SER A 16 -12.27 -4.33 -38.78
CA SER A 16 -12.79 -5.19 -39.85
C SER A 16 -11.65 -5.90 -40.58
N GLU A 17 -11.96 -6.95 -41.35
CA GLU A 17 -10.95 -7.74 -42.09
C GLU A 17 -9.92 -6.90 -42.88
N GLU A 18 -10.31 -5.72 -43.36
CA GLU A 18 -9.44 -4.78 -44.09
C GLU A 18 -8.74 -3.75 -43.18
N ASN A 19 -9.30 -3.46 -42.00
CA ASN A 19 -8.81 -2.44 -41.06
C ASN A 19 -8.57 -3.05 -39.67
N GLY A 20 -7.66 -4.02 -39.64
CA GLY A 20 -7.41 -4.86 -38.47
C GLY A 20 -6.05 -4.71 -37.78
N ILE A 21 -5.91 -5.46 -36.70
CA ILE A 21 -4.60 -5.76 -36.10
C ILE A 21 -3.81 -6.63 -37.07
N SER A 22 -2.63 -6.15 -37.47
CA SER A 22 -1.78 -6.91 -38.38
C SER A 22 -1.29 -8.23 -37.78
N ILE A 23 -1.05 -9.23 -38.63
CA ILE A 23 -0.52 -10.55 -38.23
C ILE A 23 0.77 -10.42 -37.40
N TYR A 24 1.63 -9.46 -37.76
CA TYR A 24 2.84 -9.16 -37.00
C TYR A 24 2.54 -8.74 -35.55
N ARG A 25 1.50 -7.91 -35.35
CA ARG A 25 1.09 -7.43 -34.02
C ARG A 25 0.42 -8.52 -33.21
N LEU A 26 -0.41 -9.35 -33.85
CA LEU A 26 -1.02 -10.51 -33.22
C LEU A 26 0.03 -11.54 -32.77
N SER A 27 1.03 -11.85 -33.62
CA SER A 27 2.10 -12.78 -33.24
C SER A 27 2.96 -12.24 -32.09
N GLN A 28 3.20 -10.92 -32.03
CA GLN A 28 3.88 -10.30 -30.89
C GLN A 28 3.07 -10.42 -29.60
N LEU A 29 1.73 -10.24 -29.67
CA LEU A 29 0.84 -10.43 -28.54
C LEU A 29 0.89 -11.87 -28.02
N LEU A 30 0.72 -12.85 -28.90
CA LEU A 30 0.76 -14.28 -28.56
C LEU A 30 2.11 -14.69 -27.95
N ARG A 31 3.22 -14.20 -28.50
CA ARG A 31 4.56 -14.47 -27.94
C ARG A 31 4.72 -13.88 -26.54
N ASN A 32 4.21 -12.68 -26.31
CA ASN A 32 4.26 -12.04 -24.99
C ASN A 32 3.34 -12.75 -23.98
N LEU A 33 2.18 -13.23 -24.42
CA LEU A 33 1.27 -14.05 -23.62
C LEU A 33 1.94 -15.37 -23.20
N ASN A 34 2.57 -16.07 -24.13
CA ASN A 34 3.32 -17.29 -23.85
C ASN A 34 4.40 -17.07 -22.78
N ALA A 35 5.16 -15.97 -22.89
CA ALA A 35 6.18 -15.61 -21.91
C ALA A 35 5.57 -15.21 -20.54
N ALA A 36 4.45 -14.50 -20.53
CA ALA A 36 3.81 -14.02 -19.31
C ALA A 36 3.17 -15.14 -18.49
N LEU A 37 2.70 -16.20 -19.15
CA LEU A 37 2.16 -17.42 -18.53
C LEU A 37 3.22 -18.52 -18.33
N ARG A 38 4.49 -18.21 -18.62
CA ARG A 38 5.65 -19.11 -18.45
C ARG A 38 5.44 -20.47 -19.13
N LEU A 39 4.79 -20.45 -20.29
CA LEU A 39 4.48 -21.65 -21.06
C LEU A 39 5.78 -22.25 -21.60
N GLN A 40 6.00 -23.53 -21.29
CA GLN A 40 7.07 -24.34 -21.86
C GLN A 40 6.65 -24.90 -23.22
N ARG A 41 7.61 -25.40 -24.02
CA ARG A 41 7.34 -25.95 -25.37
C ARG A 41 6.25 -27.02 -25.38
N ASP A 42 6.15 -27.83 -24.32
CA ASP A 42 5.18 -28.92 -24.20
C ASP A 42 4.09 -28.61 -23.15
N SER A 43 3.87 -27.34 -22.83
CA SER A 43 2.76 -26.97 -21.96
C SER A 43 1.43 -27.21 -22.69
N ASN A 44 0.48 -27.87 -22.02
CA ASN A 44 -0.87 -28.12 -22.55
C ASN A 44 -1.68 -26.80 -22.59
N CYS A 45 -1.26 -25.83 -23.39
CA CYS A 45 -1.86 -24.52 -23.55
C CYS A 45 -1.82 -24.15 -25.04
N THR A 46 -2.98 -24.19 -25.69
CA THR A 46 -3.11 -24.19 -27.14
C THR A 46 -4.01 -23.05 -27.59
N LEU A 47 -3.60 -22.32 -28.62
CA LEU A 47 -4.48 -21.40 -29.33
C LEU A 47 -5.58 -22.22 -30.02
N SER A 48 -6.80 -22.16 -29.49
CA SER A 48 -7.93 -22.98 -29.92
C SER A 48 -8.78 -22.32 -31.00
N ALA A 49 -8.85 -20.99 -31.03
CA ALA A 49 -9.56 -20.27 -32.08
C ALA A 49 -9.06 -18.82 -32.22
N ILE A 50 -9.33 -18.26 -33.40
CA ILE A 50 -9.21 -16.85 -33.73
C ILE A 50 -10.57 -16.41 -34.27
N GLN A 51 -11.23 -15.45 -33.61
CA GLN A 51 -12.60 -15.03 -33.91
C GLN A 51 -12.72 -13.50 -34.07
N GLY A 52 -13.90 -13.04 -34.52
CA GLY A 52 -14.23 -11.62 -34.61
C GLY A 52 -13.25 -10.85 -35.49
N ASN A 53 -13.13 -11.23 -36.77
CA ASN A 53 -12.17 -10.65 -37.73
C ASN A 53 -10.71 -10.70 -37.26
N CYS A 54 -10.36 -11.74 -36.50
CA CYS A 54 -9.03 -11.97 -35.94
C CYS A 54 -8.63 -11.03 -34.79
N TYR A 55 -9.60 -10.46 -34.07
CA TYR A 55 -9.33 -9.63 -32.89
C TYR A 55 -9.64 -10.31 -31.56
N GLN A 56 -10.23 -11.51 -31.60
CA GLN A 56 -10.37 -12.37 -30.44
C GLN A 56 -9.50 -13.61 -30.60
N VAL A 57 -8.68 -13.89 -29.59
CA VAL A 57 -7.90 -15.13 -29.49
C VAL A 57 -8.41 -15.94 -28.32
N ASP A 58 -8.78 -17.20 -28.60
CA ASP A 58 -9.21 -18.14 -27.60
C ASP A 58 -8.10 -19.15 -27.34
N VAL A 59 -7.75 -19.35 -26.08
CA VAL A 59 -6.72 -20.28 -25.64
C VAL A 59 -7.35 -21.32 -24.73
N SER A 60 -7.00 -22.58 -24.97
CA SER A 60 -7.45 -23.70 -24.17
C SER A 60 -6.28 -24.36 -23.45
N THR A 61 -6.46 -24.70 -22.18
CA THR A 61 -5.44 -25.37 -21.38
C THR A 61 -6.03 -26.47 -20.49
N SER A 62 -5.28 -27.55 -20.31
CA SER A 62 -5.61 -28.55 -19.28
C SER A 62 -5.07 -28.16 -17.90
N ASN A 63 -4.19 -27.16 -17.82
CA ASN A 63 -3.53 -26.73 -16.60
C ASN A 63 -4.24 -25.51 -16.00
N ARG A 64 -4.91 -25.71 -14.86
CA ARG A 64 -5.61 -24.66 -14.13
C ARG A 64 -4.70 -23.49 -13.75
N VAL A 65 -3.43 -23.75 -13.45
CA VAL A 65 -2.48 -22.70 -13.04
C VAL A 65 -2.30 -21.67 -14.16
N HIS A 66 -2.21 -22.09 -15.42
CA HIS A 66 -2.08 -21.15 -16.54
C HIS A 66 -3.34 -20.32 -16.76
N HIS A 67 -4.51 -20.93 -16.54
CA HIS A 67 -5.79 -20.21 -16.55
C HIS A 67 -5.82 -19.16 -15.44
N ASP A 68 -5.60 -19.56 -14.19
CA ASP A 68 -5.69 -18.66 -13.03
C ASP A 68 -4.64 -17.53 -13.11
N GLU A 69 -3.42 -17.83 -13.60
CA GLU A 69 -2.39 -16.82 -13.89
C GLU A 69 -2.82 -15.81 -14.95
N PHE A 70 -3.55 -16.24 -15.99
CA PHE A 70 -4.09 -15.35 -17.00
C PHE A 70 -5.15 -14.41 -16.40
N ILE A 71 -6.11 -14.95 -15.65
CA ILE A 71 -7.16 -14.17 -15.00
C ILE A 71 -6.56 -13.14 -14.04
N GLU A 72 -5.61 -13.57 -13.20
CA GLU A 72 -4.91 -12.69 -12.26
C GLU A 72 -4.13 -11.58 -12.99
N LEU A 73 -3.40 -11.93 -14.06
CA LEU A 73 -2.65 -10.96 -14.87
C LEU A 73 -3.57 -9.92 -15.50
N MET A 74 -4.69 -10.34 -16.08
CA MET A 74 -5.63 -9.42 -16.73
C MET A 74 -6.34 -8.52 -15.71
N GLY A 75 -6.69 -9.05 -14.52
CA GLY A 75 -7.19 -8.24 -13.41
C GLY A 75 -6.18 -7.20 -12.92
N ARG A 76 -4.89 -7.58 -12.84
CA ARG A 76 -3.79 -6.62 -12.54
C ARG A 76 -3.63 -5.57 -13.64
N ALA A 77 -3.78 -5.97 -14.90
CA ALA A 77 -3.66 -5.07 -16.06
C ALA A 77 -4.77 -4.01 -16.06
N GLU A 78 -6.02 -4.41 -15.79
CA GLU A 78 -7.17 -3.52 -15.62
C GLU A 78 -6.93 -2.52 -14.48
N LYS A 79 -6.50 -3.01 -13.31
CA LYS A 79 -6.22 -2.16 -12.12
C LYS A 79 -4.92 -1.35 -12.24
N ARG A 80 -4.10 -1.61 -13.27
CA ARG A 80 -2.75 -1.04 -13.47
C ARG A 80 -1.81 -1.29 -12.29
N GLU A 81 -1.92 -2.48 -11.70
CA GLU A 81 -1.06 -2.91 -10.61
C GLU A 81 0.35 -3.27 -11.11
N LYS A 82 1.30 -3.31 -10.17
CA LYS A 82 2.66 -3.77 -10.48
C LYS A 82 2.63 -5.25 -10.81
N VAL A 83 3.16 -5.61 -11.97
CA VAL A 83 3.35 -7.00 -12.39
C VAL A 83 4.82 -7.43 -12.28
N PRO A 84 5.10 -8.72 -12.03
CA PRO A 84 6.44 -9.29 -12.15
C PRO A 84 7.14 -8.98 -13.47
N ALA A 85 8.47 -9.01 -13.47
CA ALA A 85 9.30 -8.64 -14.63
C ALA A 85 8.95 -9.41 -15.92
N TYR A 86 8.63 -10.71 -15.80
CA TYR A 86 8.28 -11.57 -16.94
C TYR A 86 6.92 -11.21 -17.58
N GLN A 87 6.01 -10.58 -16.83
CA GLN A 87 4.69 -10.15 -17.33
C GLN A 87 4.69 -8.73 -17.92
N LYS A 88 5.73 -7.92 -17.65
CA LYS A 88 5.81 -6.53 -18.09
C LYS A 88 5.72 -6.37 -19.61
N LYS A 89 6.28 -7.32 -20.39
CA LYS A 89 6.24 -7.26 -21.85
C LYS A 89 4.81 -7.37 -22.39
N LEU A 90 4.02 -8.31 -21.86
CA LEU A 90 2.61 -8.41 -22.22
C LEU A 90 1.85 -7.16 -21.81
N LEU A 91 1.98 -6.71 -20.56
CA LEU A 91 1.30 -5.49 -20.10
C LEU A 91 1.62 -4.27 -20.97
N ASN A 92 2.88 -4.06 -21.34
CA ASN A 92 3.28 -2.97 -22.23
C ASN A 92 2.68 -3.11 -23.63
N ASN A 93 2.53 -4.34 -24.13
CA ASN A 93 1.91 -4.62 -25.42
C ASN A 93 0.40 -4.36 -25.38
N LEU A 94 -0.30 -4.75 -24.32
CA LEU A 94 -1.70 -4.40 -24.09
C LEU A 94 -1.89 -2.88 -24.04
N LEU A 95 -1.05 -2.19 -23.26
CA LEU A 95 -1.08 -0.73 -23.14
C LEU A 95 -0.75 -0.01 -24.45
N PHE A 96 -0.06 -0.65 -25.40
CA PHE A 96 0.17 -0.07 -26.73
C PHE A 96 -1.13 0.02 -27.52
N TYR A 97 -1.95 -1.04 -27.57
CA TYR A 97 -3.26 -1.00 -28.22
C TYR A 97 -4.17 0.02 -27.55
N VAL A 98 -4.18 0.03 -26.23
CA VAL A 98 -4.96 0.97 -25.43
C VAL A 98 -4.62 2.43 -25.73
N ARG A 99 -3.34 2.76 -25.90
CA ARG A 99 -2.90 4.12 -26.29
C ARG A 99 -3.39 4.53 -27.68
N LYS A 100 -3.61 3.54 -28.57
CA LYS A 100 -4.15 3.75 -29.93
C LYS A 100 -5.67 3.91 -29.97
N GLY A 101 -6.35 3.87 -28.83
CA GLY A 101 -7.81 4.03 -28.76
C GLY A 101 -8.58 2.72 -28.70
N TYR A 102 -7.90 1.58 -28.72
CA TYR A 102 -8.53 0.28 -28.51
C TYR A 102 -8.82 0.03 -27.02
N PHE A 103 -9.69 -0.93 -26.75
CA PHE A 103 -9.82 -1.57 -25.45
C PHE A 103 -9.61 -3.07 -25.58
N ILE A 104 -9.33 -3.72 -24.45
CA ILE A 104 -9.03 -5.15 -24.40
C ILE A 104 -9.92 -5.79 -23.36
N GLU A 105 -10.72 -6.76 -23.77
CA GLU A 105 -11.56 -7.56 -22.88
C GLU A 105 -10.92 -8.94 -22.70
N ALA A 106 -10.93 -9.43 -21.47
CA ALA A 106 -10.54 -10.79 -21.15
C ALA A 106 -11.76 -11.57 -20.65
N TYR A 107 -11.84 -12.84 -21.05
CA TYR A 107 -12.91 -13.74 -20.68
C TYR A 107 -12.34 -15.05 -20.10
N ASP A 108 -13.11 -15.67 -19.21
CA ASP A 108 -12.77 -16.96 -18.61
C ASP A 108 -13.38 -18.15 -19.36
N THR A 109 -13.43 -19.31 -18.70
CA THR A 109 -13.93 -20.56 -19.26
C THR A 109 -15.42 -20.51 -19.58
N ASP A 110 -16.20 -19.77 -18.80
CA ASP A 110 -17.65 -19.64 -18.93
C ASP A 110 -18.04 -18.49 -19.87
N ASN A 111 -17.03 -17.88 -20.52
CA ASN A 111 -17.15 -16.69 -21.36
C ASN A 111 -17.62 -15.46 -20.57
N ASP A 112 -17.43 -15.48 -19.24
CA ASP A 112 -17.66 -14.33 -18.38
C ASP A 112 -16.49 -13.37 -18.50
N ARG A 113 -16.80 -12.09 -18.62
CA ARG A 113 -15.78 -11.05 -18.76
C ARG A 113 -15.11 -10.80 -17.42
N VAL A 114 -13.82 -11.11 -17.32
CA VAL A 114 -13.04 -11.02 -16.08
C VAL A 114 -12.26 -9.72 -15.93
N ALA A 115 -11.96 -9.03 -17.02
CA ALA A 115 -11.24 -7.75 -16.99
C ALA A 115 -11.43 -6.95 -18.27
N VAL A 116 -11.37 -5.61 -18.15
CA VAL A 116 -11.33 -4.69 -19.28
C VAL A 116 -10.18 -3.69 -19.14
N VAL A 117 -9.21 -3.76 -20.05
CA VAL A 117 -8.09 -2.82 -20.09
C VAL A 117 -8.43 -1.68 -21.05
N THR A 118 -8.68 -0.48 -20.50
CA THR A 118 -9.02 0.73 -21.27
C THR A 118 -7.99 1.84 -21.08
N LYS A 119 -8.07 2.85 -21.98
CA LYS A 119 -7.21 4.06 -21.92
C LYS A 119 -7.47 4.84 -20.65
N ASP A 120 -8.73 4.87 -20.24
CA ASP A 120 -9.25 5.64 -19.12
C ASP A 120 -9.92 4.73 -18.09
N ARG A 121 -9.10 4.34 -17.11
CA ARG A 121 -9.30 4.62 -15.69
C ARG A 121 -7.95 4.34 -15.03
N LYS A 122 -7.17 5.40 -14.74
CA LYS A 122 -6.49 5.36 -13.44
C LYS A 122 -7.64 5.09 -12.45
N PRO A 123 -7.58 4.11 -11.54
CA PRO A 123 -8.46 4.22 -10.38
C PRO A 123 -8.24 5.64 -9.89
N VAL A 124 -9.31 6.45 -9.87
CA VAL A 124 -9.22 7.76 -9.22
C VAL A 124 -8.65 7.40 -7.87
N ARG A 125 -7.40 7.81 -7.60
CA ARG A 125 -6.79 7.68 -6.28
C ARG A 125 -7.62 8.57 -5.39
N GLY A 126 -8.77 8.05 -4.98
CA GLY A 126 -9.64 8.68 -4.04
C GLY A 126 -8.94 8.47 -2.72
N ASN A 127 -8.36 9.55 -2.24
CA ASN A 127 -8.04 9.63 -0.84
C ASN A 127 -9.22 10.30 -0.16
N TYR A 128 -9.49 9.93 1.07
CA TYR A 128 -10.26 10.77 1.97
C TYR A 128 -9.40 11.05 3.19
N TYR A 129 -9.78 12.09 3.91
CA TYR A 129 -9.07 12.55 5.08
C TYR A 129 -9.95 12.32 6.29
N ILE A 130 -9.37 11.76 7.34
CA ILE A 130 -10.00 11.69 8.66
C ILE A 130 -9.08 12.36 9.66
N THR A 131 -9.64 12.98 10.68
CA THR A 131 -8.91 13.37 11.88
C THR A 131 -9.25 12.34 12.94
N ASP A 132 -8.22 11.75 13.55
CA ASP A 132 -8.38 10.72 14.58
C ASP A 132 -7.52 11.06 15.79
N SER A 133 -7.97 10.61 16.96
CA SER A 133 -7.34 10.90 18.25
C SER A 133 -6.43 9.75 18.67
N VAL A 134 -5.14 10.01 18.74
CA VAL A 134 -4.08 9.05 19.08
C VAL A 134 -3.54 9.40 20.46
N THR A 135 -3.53 8.45 21.41
CA THR A 135 -2.82 8.63 22.69
C THR A 135 -1.45 7.94 22.62
N GLY A 136 -0.39 8.62 23.02
CA GLY A 136 0.97 8.07 22.99
C GLY A 136 2.04 9.00 23.52
N GLU A 137 3.29 8.60 23.32
CA GLU A 137 4.49 9.33 23.76
C GLU A 137 5.35 9.77 22.57
N ILE A 138 6.00 10.92 22.69
CA ILE A 138 6.93 11.42 21.69
C ILE A 138 8.30 10.77 21.93
N THR A 139 8.71 9.91 21.01
CA THR A 139 10.00 9.21 21.08
C THR A 139 11.10 9.92 20.30
N ARG A 140 10.73 10.77 19.34
CA ARG A 140 11.66 11.59 18.55
C ARG A 140 10.99 12.86 18.06
N ILE A 141 11.73 13.96 18.09
CA ILE A 141 11.38 15.24 17.46
C ILE A 141 12.42 15.54 16.38
N GLY A 142 11.96 16.11 15.26
CA GLY A 142 12.78 16.51 14.13
C GLY A 142 12.99 15.43 13.06
N ASN A 143 13.38 15.88 11.87
CA ASN A 143 13.70 15.02 10.73
C ASN A 143 15.21 14.73 10.66
N ARG A 144 15.59 13.54 10.18
CA ARG A 144 17.01 13.20 9.95
C ARG A 144 17.55 13.88 8.68
N GLN A 145 16.68 14.38 7.82
CA GLN A 145 17.03 15.01 6.56
C GLN A 145 16.76 16.52 6.64
N PHE A 146 17.81 17.32 6.41
CA PHE A 146 17.78 18.78 6.54
C PHE A 146 16.72 19.49 5.68
N ASN A 147 16.32 18.87 4.56
CA ASN A 147 15.38 19.46 3.60
C ASN A 147 13.92 19.03 3.79
N TYR A 148 13.59 18.35 4.90
CA TYR A 148 12.24 17.87 5.15
C TYR A 148 11.61 18.62 6.33
N PRO A 149 10.29 18.85 6.30
CA PRO A 149 9.59 19.50 7.39
C PRO A 149 9.77 18.72 8.70
N SER A 150 9.75 19.48 9.79
CA SER A 150 9.80 18.97 11.16
C SER A 150 8.75 17.87 11.36
N SER A 151 9.10 16.84 12.12
CA SER A 151 8.25 15.69 12.33
C SER A 151 8.44 15.11 13.72
N ILE A 152 7.38 14.59 14.32
CA ILE A 152 7.46 13.81 15.55
C ILE A 152 7.26 12.33 15.25
N VAL A 153 7.85 11.47 16.08
CA VAL A 153 7.58 10.04 16.10
C VAL A 153 6.79 9.72 17.35
N ILE A 154 5.58 9.18 17.16
CA ILE A 154 4.67 8.82 18.23
C ILE A 154 4.73 7.31 18.42
N SER A 155 4.93 6.88 19.66
CA SER A 155 4.79 5.48 20.06
C SER A 155 3.47 5.32 20.82
N GLN A 156 2.66 4.34 20.43
CA GLN A 156 1.44 3.97 21.13
C GLN A 156 1.67 2.64 21.85
N HIS A 157 1.07 2.45 23.02
CA HIS A 157 1.22 1.18 23.76
C HIS A 157 0.53 -0.01 23.07
N GLU A 158 -0.48 0.25 22.25
CA GLU A 158 -1.28 -0.78 21.56
C GLU A 158 -0.79 -1.09 20.14
N GLU A 159 0.09 -0.27 19.55
CA GLU A 159 0.64 -0.48 18.21
C GLU A 159 2.15 -0.76 18.26
N GLU A 160 2.60 -1.86 17.66
CA GLU A 160 4.03 -2.25 17.66
C GLU A 160 4.93 -1.28 16.87
N ILE A 161 4.37 -0.54 15.91
CA ILE A 161 5.16 0.27 14.98
C ILE A 161 4.89 1.75 15.24
N PRO A 162 5.88 2.52 15.73
CA PRO A 162 5.72 3.95 15.88
C PRO A 162 5.58 4.61 14.50
N PHE A 163 4.74 5.63 14.41
CA PHE A 163 4.52 6.36 13.16
C PHE A 163 5.00 7.81 13.25
N THR A 164 5.35 8.36 12.10
CA THR A 164 5.88 9.72 11.98
C THR A 164 4.79 10.68 11.53
N VAL A 165 4.64 11.79 12.24
CA VAL A 165 3.67 12.84 11.94
C VAL A 165 4.40 14.14 11.60
N PRO A 166 4.16 14.75 10.43
CA PRO A 166 4.66 16.09 10.13
C PRO A 166 4.05 17.14 11.06
N ILE A 167 4.87 18.11 11.47
CA ILE A 167 4.50 19.21 12.35
C ILE A 167 5.02 20.55 11.80
N SER A 168 4.39 21.64 12.21
CA SER A 168 4.88 23.01 11.95
C SER A 168 6.01 23.40 12.92
N ASP A 169 6.75 24.45 12.58
CA ASP A 169 7.83 24.98 13.45
C ASP A 169 7.29 25.47 14.80
N GLN A 170 6.08 26.04 14.82
CA GLN A 170 5.43 26.44 16.07
C GLN A 170 5.13 25.22 16.95
N GLN A 171 4.55 24.16 16.38
CA GLN A 171 4.29 22.92 17.11
C GLN A 171 5.59 22.25 17.56
N ASP A 172 6.67 22.34 16.77
CA ASP A 172 7.98 21.83 17.17
C ASP A 172 8.47 22.52 18.44
N GLN A 173 8.30 23.82 18.54
CA GLN A 173 8.68 24.59 19.72
C GLN A 173 7.81 24.23 20.94
N GLU A 174 6.49 24.10 20.76
CA GLU A 174 5.55 23.75 21.84
C GLU A 174 5.71 22.31 22.35
N LEU A 175 6.09 21.37 21.48
CA LEU A 175 6.21 19.94 21.82
C LEU A 175 7.54 19.58 22.50
N ARG A 176 8.54 20.47 22.47
CA ARG A 176 9.86 20.23 23.08
C ARG A 176 9.77 19.95 24.58
N ASP A 177 8.92 20.67 25.29
CA ASP A 177 8.75 20.53 26.75
C ASP A 177 8.15 19.18 27.15
N TYR A 178 7.50 18.50 26.20
CA TYR A 178 6.85 17.20 26.39
C TYR A 178 7.65 16.04 25.76
N TYR A 179 8.86 16.29 25.27
CA TYR A 179 9.73 15.25 24.75
C TYR A 179 10.13 14.27 25.86
N LYS A 180 9.81 12.98 25.69
CA LYS A 180 10.00 11.93 26.70
C LYS A 180 9.29 12.16 28.04
N ASN A 181 8.40 13.15 28.12
CA ASN A 181 7.72 13.55 29.34
C ASN A 181 6.21 13.47 29.14
N GLY A 182 5.59 12.52 29.83
CA GLY A 182 4.14 12.41 29.91
C GLY A 182 3.48 11.77 28.69
N THR A 183 2.19 11.46 28.86
CA THR A 183 1.35 10.91 27.80
C THR A 183 0.52 12.02 27.19
N LEU A 184 0.57 12.16 25.88
CA LEU A 184 -0.19 13.14 25.14
C LEU A 184 -1.30 12.47 24.33
N GLN A 185 -2.37 13.22 24.12
CA GLN A 185 -3.40 12.91 23.16
C GLN A 185 -3.20 13.83 21.95
N PHE A 186 -3.02 13.25 20.77
CA PHE A 186 -2.77 13.92 19.50
C PHE A 186 -4.00 13.79 18.61
N GLU A 187 -4.45 14.89 18.02
CA GLU A 187 -5.37 14.85 16.90
C GLU A 187 -4.57 14.85 15.61
N VAL A 188 -4.56 13.71 14.91
CA VAL A 188 -3.74 13.52 13.71
C VAL A 188 -4.66 13.38 12.51
N ARG A 189 -4.38 14.15 11.46
CA ARG A 189 -5.07 13.96 10.19
C ARG A 189 -4.37 12.86 9.41
N PHE A 190 -5.15 11.87 8.99
CA PHE A 190 -4.71 10.75 8.17
C PHE A 190 -5.27 10.89 6.77
N LYS A 191 -4.39 10.69 5.79
CA LYS A 191 -4.77 10.39 4.42
C LYS A 191 -5.03 8.89 4.31
N ILE A 192 -6.25 8.52 3.95
CA ILE A 192 -6.62 7.11 3.75
C ILE A 192 -6.81 6.85 2.27
N ASP A 193 -6.07 5.86 1.77
CA ASP A 193 -6.29 5.31 0.45
C ASP A 193 -7.57 4.46 0.46
N LYS A 194 -8.56 4.82 -0.37
CA LYS A 194 -9.89 4.17 -0.37
C LYS A 194 -9.84 2.65 -0.57
N TYR A 195 -8.82 2.15 -1.27
CA TYR A 195 -8.74 0.76 -1.71
C TYR A 195 -7.84 -0.07 -0.80
N THR A 196 -6.63 0.40 -0.52
CA THR A 196 -5.68 -0.33 0.33
C THR A 196 -5.99 -0.17 1.82
N LYS A 197 -6.87 0.79 2.18
CA LYS A 197 -7.15 1.23 3.55
C LYS A 197 -5.90 1.68 4.30
N LYS A 198 -4.78 1.86 3.60
CA LYS A 198 -3.53 2.32 4.20
C LYS A 198 -3.73 3.74 4.73
N ARG A 199 -3.46 3.91 6.02
CA ARG A 199 -3.47 5.19 6.72
C ARG A 199 -2.07 5.80 6.65
N ILE A 200 -1.99 7.06 6.24
CA ILE A 200 -0.73 7.82 6.21
C ILE A 200 -0.95 9.09 7.03
N PRO A 201 -0.23 9.30 8.14
CA PRO A 201 -0.26 10.56 8.86
C PRO A 201 0.26 11.68 7.97
N ILE A 202 -0.43 12.82 7.94
CA ILE A 202 -0.04 13.94 7.07
C ILE A 202 0.15 15.26 7.82
N GLU A 203 -0.50 15.44 8.96
CA GLU A 203 -0.35 16.62 9.80
C GLU A 203 -0.84 16.31 11.22
N LEU A 204 -0.22 16.99 12.18
CA LEU A 204 -0.75 17.15 13.53
C LEU A 204 -1.72 18.33 13.54
N VAL A 205 -2.98 18.08 13.88
CA VAL A 205 -4.02 19.11 13.99
C VAL A 205 -3.94 19.81 15.33
N ALA A 206 -3.90 19.04 16.42
CA ALA A 206 -3.82 19.54 17.77
C ALA A 206 -3.21 18.49 18.71
N PHE A 207 -2.84 18.90 19.92
CA PHE A 207 -2.44 17.98 20.98
C PHE A 207 -2.89 18.49 22.34
N LYS A 208 -3.06 17.57 23.28
CA LYS A 208 -3.42 17.83 24.67
C LYS A 208 -2.62 16.94 25.60
N VAL A 209 -2.08 17.51 26.65
CA VAL A 209 -1.40 16.77 27.70
C VAL A 209 -2.44 16.00 28.53
N LYS A 210 -2.36 14.67 28.54
CA LYS A 210 -3.24 13.81 29.36
C LYS A 210 -2.66 13.60 30.75
N SER A 211 -1.35 13.42 30.82
CA SER A 211 -0.58 13.37 32.06
C SER A 211 0.74 14.08 31.81
N SER A 212 1.04 15.10 32.60
CA SER A 212 2.36 15.72 32.65
C SER A 212 3.31 14.99 33.61
N LYS A 213 2.81 13.97 34.31
CA LYS A 213 3.60 13.28 35.34
C LYS A 213 4.70 12.49 34.67
N THR A 214 5.93 12.77 35.09
CA THR A 214 7.07 11.93 34.72
C THR A 214 6.87 10.52 35.30
N LEU A 215 7.50 9.51 34.69
CA LEU A 215 7.49 8.15 35.23
C LEU A 215 7.98 8.13 36.70
N LEU A 216 8.92 9.02 37.02
CA LEU A 216 9.48 9.20 38.35
C LEU A 216 8.45 9.76 39.34
N GLU A 217 7.64 10.73 38.94
CA GLU A 217 6.51 11.23 39.74
C GLU A 217 5.44 10.16 39.95
N LEU A 218 5.13 9.35 38.92
CA LEU A 218 4.17 8.26 39.05
C LEU A 218 4.65 7.19 40.03
N VAL A 219 5.94 6.83 39.98
CA VAL A 219 6.55 5.88 40.91
C VAL A 219 6.58 6.46 42.33
N ASN A 220 6.94 7.73 42.49
CA ASN A 220 6.94 8.39 43.79
C ASN A 220 5.52 8.49 44.39
N ASP A 221 4.52 8.85 43.60
CA ASP A 221 3.12 8.88 44.02
C ASP A 221 2.59 7.50 44.40
N PHE A 222 3.00 6.46 43.67
CA PHE A 222 2.64 5.08 43.96
C PHE A 222 3.29 4.61 45.27
N ASN A 223 4.58 4.88 45.46
CA ASN A 223 5.30 4.58 46.71
C ASN A 223 4.71 5.31 47.91
N ALA A 224 4.32 6.59 47.75
CA ALA A 224 3.69 7.37 48.80
C ALA A 224 2.32 6.81 49.22
N LYS A 225 1.56 6.22 48.28
CA LYS A 225 0.24 5.62 48.54
C LYS A 225 0.33 4.17 49.04
N HIS A 226 1.41 3.47 48.72
CA HIS A 226 1.62 2.07 49.08
C HIS A 226 3.03 1.86 49.68
N PRO A 227 3.33 2.47 50.84
CA PRO A 227 4.67 2.43 51.42
C PRO A 227 5.10 1.00 51.82
N ASP A 228 4.13 0.11 52.05
CA ASP A 228 4.37 -1.26 52.50
C ASP A 228 4.77 -2.22 51.36
N LEU A 229 4.56 -1.81 50.10
CA LEU A 229 4.83 -2.66 48.93
C LEU A 229 6.30 -2.64 48.49
N PHE A 230 7.07 -1.62 48.89
CA PHE A 230 8.49 -1.51 48.54
C PHE A 230 9.33 -1.52 49.82
N THR A 231 10.10 -2.58 50.02
CA THR A 231 11.04 -2.68 51.14
C THR A 231 12.34 -1.95 50.81
N LYS A 232 13.09 -1.52 51.83
CA LYS A 232 14.27 -0.64 51.77
C LYS A 232 15.46 -1.07 50.89
N ASN A 233 15.35 -2.18 50.15
CA ASN A 233 16.35 -2.75 49.25
C ASN A 233 15.76 -3.21 47.90
N ASP A 234 14.58 -2.72 47.53
CA ASP A 234 13.96 -3.05 46.25
C ASP A 234 14.80 -2.47 45.09
N PRO A 235 15.08 -3.22 44.00
CA PRO A 235 15.77 -2.70 42.81
C PRO A 235 15.17 -1.39 42.26
N LEU A 236 13.88 -1.14 42.47
CA LEU A 236 13.25 0.15 42.13
C LEU A 236 13.74 1.32 43.00
N ASP A 237 13.97 1.11 44.30
CA ASP A 237 14.50 2.13 45.22
C ASP A 237 15.97 2.47 44.91
N LEU A 238 16.75 1.49 44.44
CA LEU A 238 18.12 1.68 43.95
C LEU A 238 18.17 2.44 42.60
N LEU A 239 17.21 2.22 41.70
CA LEU A 239 17.07 2.96 40.43
C LEU A 239 16.66 4.42 40.65
N LEU A 240 15.79 4.69 41.62
CA LEU A 240 15.38 6.06 41.97
C LEU A 240 16.54 6.86 42.57
N LYS A 241 17.32 6.25 43.48
CA LYS A 241 18.47 6.90 44.12
C LYS A 241 19.63 7.17 43.15
N SER A 242 19.89 6.26 42.21
CA SER A 242 20.98 6.43 41.23
C SER A 242 20.70 7.50 40.17
N ARG A 243 19.43 7.80 39.85
CA ARG A 243 19.09 8.93 38.97
C ARG A 243 19.19 10.29 39.64
N GLN A 244 18.74 10.42 40.90
CA GLN A 244 18.86 11.68 41.65
C GLN A 244 20.31 12.14 41.86
N GLN A 245 21.27 11.20 41.93
CA GLN A 245 22.69 11.53 42.00
C GLN A 245 23.27 12.07 40.68
N ASN A 246 22.70 11.71 39.52
CA ASN A 246 23.19 12.16 38.23
C ASN A 246 22.72 13.58 37.88
N ASP A 247 21.58 14.03 38.41
CA ASP A 247 21.06 15.39 38.21
C ASP A 247 21.79 16.44 39.09
N LEU A 248 22.59 16.00 40.07
CA LEU A 248 23.41 16.88 40.92
C LEU A 248 24.82 17.16 40.36
N TYR A 249 25.21 16.50 39.27
CA TYR A 249 26.51 16.64 38.62
C TYR A 249 26.43 16.94 37.11
N GLY A 250 25.26 17.37 36.62
CA GLY A 250 25.01 17.82 35.24
C GLY A 250 24.93 19.33 35.11
#